data_AF-A0A8S3Z775-F1
#
_entry.id   AF-A0A8S3Z775-F1
#
_cell.length_a   1.000
_cell.length_b   1.000
_cell.length_c   1.000
_cell.angle_alpha   90.00
_cell.angle_beta   90.00
_cell.angle_gamma   90.00
#
_symmetry.space_group_name_H-M   'P 1'
#
loop_
_entity.id
_entity.type
_entity.pdbx_description
1 polymer ?
#
loop_
_entity_poly.entity_id
_entity_poly.type
_entity_poly.pdbx_seq_one_letter_code
_entity_poly.pdbx_strand_id
1 'polypeptide(L)'
;MEDLVPTSKCIDAISSRGHYLIILNHYYHLTPFHIIRLFKRNPNVQVVLQGPHIAWNGWKDHYVAGDMLATAILDLQQEIFHDVKDKVMFISPWDMTVATENLDYHPSTNDNIFDMICGFMCGR
;
A
#
# COMPACT_ATOMS: atom_id res chain seq x y z
N MET A 1 -6.10 7.20 23.00
CA MET A 1 -5.83 7.20 21.55
C MET A 1 -4.36 7.47 21.42
N GLU A 2 -3.58 6.50 20.94
CA GLU A 2 -2.20 6.77 20.53
C GLU A 2 -2.26 7.76 19.36
N ASP A 3 -1.43 8.79 19.41
CA ASP A 3 -1.33 9.81 18.38
C ASP A 3 -1.04 9.14 17.02
N LEU A 4 -1.86 9.45 16.01
CA LEU A 4 -1.66 9.07 14.60
C LEU A 4 -0.50 9.87 13.97
N VAL A 5 0.60 10.07 14.70
CA VAL A 5 1.79 10.75 14.20
C VAL A 5 2.47 9.81 13.20
N PRO A 6 2.58 10.18 11.91
CA PRO A 6 3.25 9.37 10.92
C PRO A 6 4.68 9.05 11.36
N THR A 7 5.06 7.77 11.34
CA THR A 7 6.39 7.34 11.78
C THR A 7 6.92 6.18 10.95
N SER A 8 8.23 6.20 10.67
CA SER A 8 8.95 5.09 10.03
C SER A 8 9.50 4.07 11.04
N LYS A 9 9.30 4.29 12.35
CA LYS A 9 9.90 3.47 13.42
C LYS A 9 9.65 1.96 13.23
N CYS A 10 8.44 1.58 12.82
CA CYS A 10 8.11 0.18 12.58
C CYS A 10 8.94 -0.42 11.44
N ILE A 11 9.09 0.30 10.32
CA ILE A 11 9.92 -0.13 9.17
C ILE A 11 11.40 -0.16 9.56
N ASP A 12 11.85 0.83 10.32
CA ASP A 12 13.24 0.95 10.75
C ASP A 12 13.64 -0.11 11.77
N ALA A 13 12.70 -0.61 12.57
CA ALA A 13 12.91 -1.69 13.54
C ALA A 13 13.01 -3.09 12.90
N ILE A 14 12.66 -3.25 11.62
CA ILE A 14 12.76 -4.54 10.93
C ILE A 14 14.23 -4.96 10.80
N SER A 15 14.50 -6.19 11.25
CA SER A 15 15.83 -6.79 11.24
C SER A 15 16.46 -6.83 9.85
N SER A 16 17.79 -6.70 9.81
CA SER A 16 18.59 -6.91 8.60
C SER A 16 18.66 -8.37 8.16
N ARG A 17 18.14 -9.31 8.96
CA ARG A 17 18.16 -10.76 8.70
C ARG A 17 16.76 -11.37 8.85
N GLY A 18 16.52 -12.42 8.07
CA GLY A 18 15.24 -13.14 8.03
C GLY A 18 14.38 -12.73 6.83
N HIS A 19 13.30 -13.47 6.61
CA HIS A 19 12.32 -13.22 5.56
C HIS A 19 11.13 -12.47 6.16
N TYR A 20 10.75 -11.36 5.54
CA TYR A 20 9.60 -10.57 5.96
C TYR A 20 8.74 -10.23 4.76
N LEU A 21 7.45 -10.30 4.98
CA LEU A 21 6.45 -9.73 4.10
C LEU A 21 5.87 -8.50 4.80
N ILE A 22 5.94 -7.36 4.13
CA ILE A 22 5.43 -6.09 4.67
C ILE A 22 4.22 -5.68 3.86
N ILE A 23 3.09 -5.52 4.53
CA ILE A 23 1.85 -5.04 3.91
C ILE A 23 1.74 -3.54 4.23
N LEU A 24 1.85 -2.72 3.20
CA LEU A 24 1.71 -1.27 3.29
C LEU A 24 0.31 -0.88 2.85
N ASN A 25 -0.56 -0.65 3.83
CA ASN A 25 -1.77 0.10 3.59
C ASN A 25 -1.38 1.59 3.55
N HIS A 26 -1.32 2.18 2.36
CA HIS A 26 -0.74 3.51 2.18
C HIS A 26 -1.63 4.44 1.38
N TYR A 27 -2.00 5.54 2.04
CA TYR A 27 -2.46 6.75 1.38
C TYR A 27 -1.30 7.75 1.35
N TYR A 28 -0.80 8.08 0.16
CA TYR A 28 -0.09 9.33 -0.15
C TYR A 28 1.21 9.71 0.61
N HIS A 29 1.80 8.89 1.51
CA HIS A 29 3.02 9.29 2.22
C HIS A 29 4.35 8.84 1.57
N LEU A 30 5.44 9.53 1.93
CA LEU A 30 6.85 9.31 1.53
C LEU A 30 7.48 7.99 2.01
N THR A 31 6.67 6.97 2.25
CA THR A 31 7.12 5.64 2.67
C THR A 31 8.02 4.91 1.67
N PRO A 32 7.93 5.14 0.34
CA PRO A 32 8.80 4.45 -0.62
C PRO A 32 10.30 4.58 -0.31
N PHE A 33 10.77 5.74 0.18
CA PHE A 33 12.18 5.94 0.54
C PHE A 33 12.64 5.02 1.68
N HIS A 34 11.81 4.84 2.70
CA HIS A 34 12.12 3.96 3.84
C HIS A 34 12.16 2.49 3.41
N ILE A 35 11.30 2.11 2.47
CA ILE A 35 11.26 0.77 1.90
C ILE A 35 12.52 0.47 1.09
N ILE A 36 12.96 1.39 0.23
CA ILE A 36 14.19 1.22 -0.55
C ILE A 36 15.40 1.02 0.39
N ARG A 37 15.48 1.80 1.48
CA ARG A 37 16.52 1.62 2.50
C ARG A 37 16.43 0.25 3.17
N LEU A 38 15.22 -0.24 3.45
CA LEU A 38 15.03 -1.55 4.02
C LEU A 38 15.48 -2.66 3.06
N PHE A 39 15.15 -2.59 1.76
CA PHE A 39 15.62 -3.56 0.77
C PHE A 39 17.14 -3.63 0.68
N LYS A 40 17.83 -2.50 0.81
CA LYS A 40 19.31 -2.46 0.87
C LYS A 40 19.86 -3.13 2.13
N ARG A 41 19.15 -3.02 3.26
CA ARG A 41 19.56 -3.59 4.56
C ARG A 41 19.20 -5.07 4.69
N ASN A 42 18.08 -5.50 4.12
CA ASN A 42 17.60 -6.88 4.11
C ASN A 42 17.04 -7.21 2.71
N PRO A 43 17.82 -7.93 1.87
CA PRO A 43 17.41 -8.24 0.51
C PRO A 43 16.27 -9.28 0.41
N ASN A 44 15.93 -9.96 1.52
CA ASN A 44 14.89 -11.00 1.59
C ASN A 44 13.50 -10.46 1.95
N VAL A 45 13.37 -9.14 2.10
CA VAL A 45 12.08 -8.49 2.34
C VAL A 45 11.31 -8.39 1.03
N GLN A 46 10.02 -8.71 1.10
CA GLN A 46 9.03 -8.42 0.06
C GLN A 46 7.99 -7.45 0.61
N VAL A 47 7.43 -6.63 -0.27
CA VAL A 47 6.43 -5.63 0.07
C VAL A 47 5.17 -5.87 -0.75
N VAL A 48 4.02 -5.87 -0.08
CA VAL A 48 2.71 -5.71 -0.70
C VAL A 48 2.34 -4.24 -0.55
N LEU A 49 2.31 -3.52 -1.66
CA LEU A 49 1.96 -2.11 -1.71
C LEU A 49 0.52 -1.96 -2.16
N GLN A 50 -0.32 -1.48 -1.24
CA GLN A 50 -1.70 -1.12 -1.57
C GLN A 50 -1.71 0.21 -2.32
N GLY A 51 -2.32 0.22 -3.51
CA GLY A 51 -2.59 1.46 -4.22
C GLY A 51 -3.56 2.36 -3.46
N PRO A 52 -3.58 3.67 -3.75
CA PRO A 52 -4.47 4.60 -3.06
C PRO A 52 -5.94 4.26 -3.42
N HIS A 53 -6.78 3.99 -2.42
CA HIS A 53 -8.21 3.68 -2.63
C HIS A 53 -9.06 4.95 -2.49
N ILE A 54 -9.17 5.74 -3.56
CA ILE A 54 -9.47 7.18 -3.43
C ILE A 54 -10.94 7.51 -3.65
N ALA A 55 -11.72 6.62 -4.26
CA ALA A 55 -13.14 6.90 -4.52
C ALA A 55 -14.01 6.60 -3.29
N TRP A 56 -14.39 7.65 -2.54
CA TRP A 56 -15.52 7.56 -1.60
C TRP A 56 -16.60 8.60 -1.95
N ASN A 57 -17.81 8.10 -2.24
CA ASN A 57 -18.98 8.91 -2.59
C ASN A 57 -19.51 9.79 -1.43
N GLY A 58 -19.03 9.59 -0.20
CA GLY A 58 -19.43 10.40 0.96
C GLY A 58 -18.54 11.62 1.23
N TRP A 59 -17.46 11.82 0.47
CA TRP A 59 -16.65 13.04 0.61
C TRP A 59 -17.37 14.23 0.00
N LYS A 60 -17.54 15.29 0.80
CA LYS A 60 -18.13 16.56 0.35
C LYS A 60 -17.35 17.17 -0.83
N ASP A 61 -16.02 17.02 -0.80
CA ASP A 61 -15.10 17.60 -1.75
C ASP A 61 -14.06 16.54 -2.18
N HIS A 62 -14.40 15.75 -3.20
CA HIS A 62 -13.57 14.66 -3.72
C HIS A 62 -12.10 15.05 -3.99
N TYR A 63 -11.86 16.28 -4.46
CA TYR A 63 -10.51 16.80 -4.74
C TYR A 63 -9.65 16.98 -3.48
N VAL A 64 -10.25 17.24 -2.30
CA VAL A 64 -9.52 17.42 -1.03
C VAL A 64 -8.85 16.12 -0.59
N ALA A 65 -9.39 15.00 -1.05
CA ALA A 65 -9.01 13.71 -0.58
C ALA A 65 -8.09 12.95 -1.56
N GLY A 66 -7.57 13.67 -2.57
CA GLY A 66 -6.50 13.20 -3.42
C GLY A 66 -6.95 12.55 -4.73
N ASP A 67 -8.26 12.49 -5.02
CA ASP A 67 -8.81 11.86 -6.24
C ASP A 67 -8.11 12.36 -7.52
N MET A 68 -7.82 13.66 -7.57
CA MET A 68 -7.16 14.30 -8.72
C MET A 68 -5.67 13.95 -8.87
N LEU A 69 -5.04 13.41 -7.83
CA LEU A 69 -3.62 13.06 -7.79
C LEU A 69 -3.38 11.55 -7.90
N ALA A 70 -4.44 10.76 -8.05
CA ALA A 70 -4.40 9.30 -8.13
C ALA A 70 -3.37 8.81 -9.14
N THR A 71 -3.53 9.25 -10.40
CA THR A 71 -2.69 8.85 -11.52
C THR A 71 -1.24 9.29 -11.33
N ALA A 72 -1.03 10.54 -10.90
CA ALA A 72 0.31 11.05 -10.61
C ALA A 72 1.03 10.23 -9.53
N ILE A 73 0.32 9.71 -8.53
CA ILE A 73 0.92 8.86 -7.51
C ILE A 73 1.18 7.45 -7.98
N LEU A 74 0.29 6.89 -8.80
CA LEU A 74 0.56 5.60 -9.44
C LEU A 74 1.82 5.69 -10.30
N ASP A 75 1.98 6.78 -11.07
CA ASP A 75 3.17 7.03 -11.89
C ASP A 75 4.43 7.17 -11.01
N LEU A 76 4.37 7.96 -9.94
CA LEU A 76 5.47 8.09 -8.99
C LEU A 76 5.82 6.77 -8.31
N GLN A 77 4.84 5.96 -7.91
CA GLN A 77 5.09 4.65 -7.31
C GLN A 77 5.79 3.71 -8.29
N GLN A 78 5.35 3.69 -9.55
CA GLN A 78 6.01 2.90 -10.60
C GLN A 78 7.45 3.36 -10.82
N GLU A 79 7.71 4.67 -10.86
CA GLU A 79 9.05 5.22 -11.02
C GLU A 79 9.94 4.86 -9.82
N ILE A 80 9.48 5.10 -8.59
CA ILE A 80 10.26 4.88 -7.37
C ILE A 80 10.62 3.40 -7.19
N PHE A 81 9.70 2.49 -7.51
CA PHE A 81 9.92 1.04 -7.35
C PHE A 81 10.48 0.36 -8.60
N HIS A 82 10.76 1.10 -9.69
CA HIS A 82 11.19 0.53 -10.97
C HIS A 82 12.32 -0.50 -10.83
N ASP A 83 13.37 -0.14 -10.09
CA ASP A 83 14.58 -0.95 -9.92
C ASP A 83 14.41 -2.12 -8.93
N VAL A 84 13.30 -2.16 -8.19
CA VAL A 84 13.02 -3.16 -7.15
C VAL A 84 11.64 -3.81 -7.33
N LYS A 85 11.08 -3.74 -8.54
CA LYS A 85 9.74 -4.22 -8.88
C LYS A 85 9.55 -5.72 -8.61
N ASP A 86 10.63 -6.51 -8.64
CA ASP A 86 10.64 -7.93 -8.31
C ASP A 86 10.36 -8.21 -6.82
N LYS A 87 10.47 -7.18 -5.97
CA LYS A 87 10.25 -7.27 -4.52
C LYS A 87 8.94 -6.62 -4.07
N VAL A 88 8.18 -6.04 -5.02
CA VAL A 88 6.98 -5.28 -4.73
C VAL A 88 5.80 -5.89 -5.48
N MET A 89 4.86 -6.46 -4.73
CA MET A 89 3.52 -6.78 -5.22
C MET A 89 2.68 -5.52 -5.09
N PHE A 90 2.29 -4.92 -6.20
CA PHE A 90 1.38 -3.77 -6.21
C PHE A 90 -0.06 -4.25 -6.33
N ILE A 91 -0.93 -3.78 -5.43
CA ILE A 91 -2.36 -4.01 -5.50
C ILE A 91 -3.02 -2.79 -6.14
N SER A 92 -3.63 -2.98 -7.30
CA SER A 92 -4.37 -1.93 -7.98
C SER A 92 -5.54 -1.44 -7.12
N PRO A 93 -5.76 -0.12 -7.01
CA PRO A 93 -6.98 0.43 -6.42
C PRO A 93 -8.25 -0.17 -6.99
N TRP A 94 -8.26 -0.39 -8.31
CA TRP A 94 -9.42 -0.93 -9.01
C TRP A 94 -9.73 -2.36 -8.61
N ASP A 95 -8.70 -3.21 -8.45
CA ASP A 95 -8.88 -4.60 -8.02
C ASP A 95 -9.49 -4.65 -6.62
N MET A 96 -9.09 -3.73 -5.73
CA MET A 96 -9.73 -3.59 -4.41
C MET A 96 -11.17 -3.11 -4.52
N THR A 97 -11.47 -2.11 -5.35
CA THR A 97 -12.85 -1.63 -5.55
C THR A 97 -13.76 -2.75 -6.05
N VAL A 98 -13.26 -3.60 -6.96
CA VAL A 98 -13.99 -4.79 -7.45
C VAL A 98 -14.11 -5.84 -6.34
N ALA A 99 -13.03 -6.17 -5.62
CA ALA A 99 -13.04 -7.15 -4.54
C ALA A 99 -13.97 -6.76 -3.37
N THR A 100 -14.20 -5.47 -3.21
CA THR A 100 -15.12 -4.91 -2.21
C THR A 100 -16.51 -4.66 -2.77
N GLU A 101 -16.83 -5.14 -3.98
CA GLU A 101 -18.14 -5.01 -4.63
C GLU A 101 -18.67 -3.57 -4.68
N ASN A 102 -17.78 -2.57 -4.75
CA ASN A 102 -18.14 -1.15 -4.67
C ASN A 102 -18.91 -0.77 -3.38
N LEU A 103 -18.61 -1.40 -2.24
CA LEU A 103 -19.19 -1.00 -0.97
C LEU A 103 -18.95 0.49 -0.68
N ASP A 104 -19.97 1.19 -0.19
CA ASP A 104 -20.03 2.64 0.00
C ASP A 104 -19.11 3.20 1.11
N TYR A 105 -18.15 2.44 1.65
CA TYR A 105 -17.45 2.84 2.87
C TYR A 105 -15.95 2.53 2.86
N HIS A 106 -15.17 3.44 3.46
CA HIS A 106 -13.76 3.22 3.79
C HIS A 106 -13.66 2.15 4.88
N PRO A 107 -13.27 0.91 4.57
CA PRO A 107 -13.37 -0.16 5.55
C PRO A 107 -12.43 0.10 6.74
N SER A 108 -12.92 -0.12 7.97
CA SER A 108 -12.07 -0.12 9.18
C SER A 108 -11.11 -1.32 9.17
N THR A 109 -11.58 -2.43 8.61
CA THR A 109 -10.90 -3.69 8.31
C THR A 109 -11.69 -4.33 7.17
N ASN A 110 -11.05 -4.76 6.09
CA ASN A 110 -11.74 -5.39 4.96
C ASN A 110 -11.18 -6.79 4.71
N ASP A 111 -11.92 -7.79 5.17
CA ASP A 111 -11.54 -9.20 4.99
C ASP A 111 -11.46 -9.58 3.50
N ASN A 112 -12.26 -8.95 2.62
CA ASN A 112 -12.20 -9.22 1.18
C ASN A 112 -10.89 -8.74 0.55
N ILE A 113 -10.35 -7.59 1.00
CA ILE A 113 -9.03 -7.12 0.52
C ILE A 113 -7.93 -8.06 1.02
N PHE A 114 -8.03 -8.52 2.27
CA PHE A 114 -7.08 -9.49 2.80
C PHE A 114 -7.15 -10.84 2.07
N ASP A 115 -8.36 -11.33 1.80
CA ASP A 115 -8.58 -12.58 1.05
C ASP A 115 -8.07 -12.48 -0.38
N MET A 116 -8.25 -11.33 -1.05
CA MET A 116 -7.65 -11.06 -2.35
C MET A 116 -6.11 -11.14 -2.30
N ILE A 117 -5.49 -10.50 -1.30
CA ILE A 117 -4.03 -10.55 -1.10
C ILE A 117 -3.56 -11.98 -0.89
N CYS A 118 -4.23 -12.73 -0.01
CA CYS A 118 -3.92 -14.13 0.25
C CYS A 118 -4.16 -15.01 -0.98
N GLY A 119 -5.18 -14.71 -1.79
CA GLY A 119 -5.46 -15.36 -3.07
C GLY A 119 -4.26 -15.30 -4.01
N PHE A 120 -3.73 -14.09 -4.24
CA PHE A 120 -2.52 -13.90 -5.05
C PHE A 120 -1.31 -14.68 -4.49
N MET A 121 -1.12 -14.71 -3.17
CA MET A 121 -0.03 -15.48 -2.54
C MET A 121 -0.19 -16.99 -2.72
N CYS A 122 -1.43 -17.47 -2.75
CA CYS A 122 -1.75 -18.88 -2.92
C CYS A 122 -1.92 -19.30 -4.40
N GLY A 123 -1.73 -18.38 -5.35
CA GLY A 123 -1.89 -18.65 -6.79
C GLY A 123 -3.34 -18.89 -7.21
N ARG A 124 -4.29 -18.20 -6.58
CA ARG A 124 -5.72 -18.22 -6.90
C ARG A 124 -6.17 -16.92 -7.54
#